data_AF-A0A9E3AXQ5-F1
#
_entry.id   AF-A0A9E3AXQ5-F1
#
_cell.length_a   1.000
_cell.length_b   1.000
_cell.length_c   1.000
_cell.angle_alpha   90.00
_cell.angle_beta   90.00
_cell.angle_gamma   90.00
#
_symmetry.space_group_name_H-M   'P 1'
#
loop_
_entity.id
_entity.type
_entity.pdbx_description
1 polymer ?
#
loop_
_entity_poly.entity_id
_entity_poly.type
_entity_poly.pdbx_seq_one_letter_code
_entity_poly.pdbx_strand_id
1 'polypeptide(L)'
;MRIGVDFGGTKIEVAVIERDGREIARQRAPTPHGDYEGCVRAVAGLVRAIAAKTGASGPVGMGIPGAISAKTGLVMTSNATWLVGKALDRDVEAALGRKVRIEN
;
A
#
# COMPACT_ATOMS: atom_id res chain seq x y z
N MET A 1 -2.41 7.49 -15.14
CA MET A 1 -3.07 6.97 -13.93
C MET A 1 -2.03 6.69 -12.87
N ARG A 2 -2.33 7.03 -11.63
CA ARG A 2 -1.54 6.72 -10.42
C ARG A 2 -2.35 5.74 -9.57
N ILE A 3 -1.67 4.86 -8.85
CA ILE A 3 -2.31 3.98 -7.87
C ILE A 3 -1.91 4.47 -6.49
N GLY A 4 -2.90 4.79 -5.66
CA GLY A 4 -2.71 5.15 -4.26
C GLY A 4 -3.22 4.04 -3.36
N VAL A 5 -2.47 3.72 -2.32
CA VAL A 5 -2.84 2.80 -1.24
C VAL A 5 -2.95 3.63 0.05
N ASP A 6 -4.08 3.55 0.74
CA ASP A 6 -4.25 4.05 2.10
C ASP A 6 -4.26 2.83 3.03
N PHE A 7 -3.15 2.64 3.73
CA PHE A 7 -2.99 1.54 4.68
C PHE A 7 -3.44 2.03 6.06
N GLY A 8 -4.66 1.67 6.46
CA GLY A 8 -5.16 1.92 7.80
C GLY A 8 -4.95 0.75 8.75
N GLY A 9 -5.08 1.02 10.05
CA GLY A 9 -5.07 -0.04 11.08
C GLY A 9 -6.26 -1.01 10.97
N THR A 10 -7.39 -0.57 10.41
CA THR A 10 -8.63 -1.37 10.31
C THR A 10 -8.97 -1.80 8.89
N LYS A 11 -8.63 -0.96 7.90
CA LYS A 11 -8.92 -1.18 6.49
C LYS A 11 -7.73 -0.77 5.64
N ILE A 12 -7.57 -1.43 4.51
CA ILE A 12 -6.65 -1.05 3.44
C ILE A 12 -7.51 -0.63 2.25
N GLU A 13 -7.27 0.56 1.70
CA GLU A 13 -7.95 1.06 0.50
C GLU A 13 -6.94 1.25 -0.64
N VAL A 14 -7.37 0.97 -1.87
CA VAL A 14 -6.59 1.21 -3.09
C VAL A 14 -7.45 1.96 -4.08
N ALA A 15 -6.94 3.08 -4.58
CA ALA A 15 -7.61 3.92 -5.57
C ALA A 15 -6.74 4.14 -6.81
N VAL A 16 -7.39 4.21 -7.97
CA VAL A 16 -6.77 4.62 -9.23
C VAL A 16 -7.19 6.05 -9.52
N ILE A 17 -6.21 6.93 -9.69
CA ILE A 17 -6.43 8.37 -9.91
C ILE A 17 -5.86 8.78 -11.27
N GLU A 18 -6.63 9.56 -12.03
CA GLU A 18 -6.23 10.20 -13.29
C GLU A 18 -5.18 11.30 -13.07
N ARG A 19 -4.65 11.86 -14.16
CA ARG A 19 -3.68 12.96 -14.08
C ARG A 19 -4.31 14.26 -13.58
N ASP A 20 -5.59 14.46 -13.87
CA ASP A 20 -6.41 15.61 -13.45
C ASP A 20 -6.91 15.49 -11.99
N GLY A 21 -6.58 14.40 -11.29
CA GLY A 21 -7.01 14.16 -9.92
C GLY A 21 -8.34 13.40 -9.79
N ARG A 22 -9.01 13.06 -10.91
CA ARG A 22 -10.26 12.29 -10.88
C ARG A 22 -10.03 10.85 -10.43
N GLU A 23 -10.80 10.38 -9.47
CA GLU A 23 -10.82 8.98 -9.07
C GLU A 23 -11.54 8.13 -10.13
N ILE A 24 -10.88 7.09 -10.62
CA ILE A 24 -11.42 6.15 -11.61
C ILE A 24 -12.12 4.98 -10.93
N ALA A 25 -11.47 4.43 -9.89
CA ALA A 25 -11.97 3.28 -9.16
C ALA A 25 -11.34 3.24 -7.77
N ARG A 26 -12.03 2.57 -6.85
CA ARG A 26 -11.55 2.27 -5.50
C ARG A 26 -11.94 0.86 -5.10
N GLN A 27 -11.05 0.20 -4.36
CA GLN A 27 -11.30 -1.08 -3.69
C GLN A 27 -10.80 -1.01 -2.25
N ARG A 28 -11.38 -1.81 -1.37
CA ARG A 28 -10.97 -1.90 0.02
C ARG A 28 -11.09 -3.31 0.56
N ALA A 29 -10.26 -3.64 1.55
CA ALA A 29 -10.36 -4.87 2.33
C ALA A 29 -10.08 -4.56 3.81
N PRO A 30 -10.55 -5.40 4.76
CA PRO A 30 -10.10 -5.34 6.13
C PRO A 30 -8.57 -5.51 6.22
N THR A 31 -7.93 -4.81 7.16
CA THR A 31 -6.51 -4.99 7.46
C THR A 31 -6.32 -6.31 8.22
N PRO A 32 -5.46 -7.23 7.75
CA PRO A 32 -5.13 -8.44 8.51
C PRO A 32 -4.37 -8.10 9.81
N HIS A 33 -5.07 -8.10 10.94
CA HIS A 33 -4.50 -7.73 12.24
C HIS A 33 -3.48 -8.75 12.72
N GLY A 34 -2.30 -8.26 13.12
CA GLY A 34 -1.20 -9.09 13.60
C GLY A 34 -0.52 -9.96 12.54
N ASP A 35 -0.96 -9.89 11.27
CA ASP A 35 -0.40 -10.67 10.16
C ASP A 35 0.27 -9.75 9.13
N TYR A 36 1.57 -9.54 9.29
CA TYR A 36 2.37 -8.73 8.38
C TYR A 36 2.35 -9.26 6.94
N GLU A 37 2.54 -10.56 6.76
CA GLU A 37 2.57 -11.13 5.41
C GLU A 37 1.17 -11.10 4.77
N GLY A 38 0.13 -11.30 5.57
CA GLY A 38 -1.26 -11.11 5.17
C GLY A 38 -1.51 -9.69 4.69
N CYS A 39 -0.99 -8.69 5.38
CA CYS A 39 -1.07 -7.30 4.96
C CYS A 39 -0.39 -7.07 3.60
N VAL A 40 0.82 -7.59 3.40
CA VAL A 40 1.54 -7.50 2.11
C VAL A 40 0.72 -8.15 0.98
N ARG A 41 0.20 -9.37 1.21
CA ARG A 41 -0.67 -10.07 0.25
C ARG A 41 -1.95 -9.30 -0.04
N ALA A 42 -2.57 -8.69 0.96
CA ALA A 42 -3.80 -7.91 0.82
C ALA A 42 -3.59 -6.67 -0.06
N VAL A 43 -2.53 -5.89 0.21
CA VAL A 43 -2.15 -4.74 -0.64
C VAL A 43 -1.90 -5.20 -2.07
N ALA A 44 -1.06 -6.23 -2.26
CA ALA A 44 -0.72 -6.71 -3.59
C ALA A 44 -1.95 -7.21 -4.37
N GLY A 45 -2.85 -7.92 -3.69
CA GLY A 45 -4.12 -8.40 -4.25
C GLY A 45 -5.05 -7.27 -4.70
N LEU A 46 -5.26 -6.27 -3.84
CA LEU A 46 -6.11 -5.12 -4.17
C LEU A 46 -5.55 -4.31 -5.35
N VAL A 47 -4.24 -4.07 -5.36
CA VAL A 47 -3.57 -3.34 -6.45
C VAL A 47 -3.68 -4.11 -7.77
N ARG A 48 -3.45 -5.43 -7.78
CA ARG A 48 -3.61 -6.25 -8.99
C ARG A 48 -5.06 -6.26 -9.47
N ALA A 49 -6.02 -6.40 -8.56
CA ALA A 49 -7.44 -6.44 -8.89
C ALA A 49 -7.94 -5.12 -9.49
N ILE A 50 -7.51 -3.97 -8.95
CA ILE A 50 -7.92 -2.67 -9.50
C ILE A 50 -7.18 -2.33 -10.80
N ALA A 51 -5.91 -2.72 -10.92
CA ALA A 51 -5.14 -2.56 -12.15
C ALA A 51 -5.75 -3.37 -13.30
N ALA A 52 -6.18 -4.61 -13.05
CA ALA A 52 -6.85 -5.45 -14.04
C ALA A 52 -8.16 -4.83 -14.56
N LYS A 53 -8.90 -4.12 -13.70
CA LYS A 53 -10.17 -3.45 -14.08
C LYS A 53 -9.99 -2.14 -14.82
N THR A 54 -8.91 -1.41 -14.55
CA THR A 54 -8.70 -0.03 -15.02
C THR A 54 -7.60 0.10 -16.08
N GLY A 55 -6.79 -0.94 -16.28
CA GLY A 55 -5.58 -0.89 -17.10
C GLY A 55 -4.41 -0.13 -16.46
N ALA A 56 -4.50 0.24 -15.17
CA ALA A 56 -3.49 1.06 -14.51
C ALA A 56 -2.18 0.31 -14.24
N SER A 57 -1.09 0.70 -14.93
CA SER A 57 0.25 0.08 -14.82
C SER A 57 1.33 0.97 -14.17
N GLY A 58 0.99 2.18 -13.70
CA GLY A 58 1.95 3.14 -13.13
C GLY A 58 2.56 2.76 -11.77
N PRO A 59 3.43 3.61 -11.18
CA PRO A 59 3.94 3.38 -9.82
C PRO A 59 2.82 3.39 -8.77
N VAL A 60 3.09 2.75 -7.63
CA VAL A 60 2.18 2.71 -6.48
C VAL A 60 2.71 3.62 -5.38
N GLY A 61 1.89 4.58 -4.95
CA GLY A 61 2.12 5.34 -3.71
C GLY A 61 1.32 4.73 -2.57
N MET A 62 1.89 4.69 -1.37
CA MET A 62 1.26 4.10 -0.20
C MET A 62 1.41 4.99 1.04
N GLY A 63 0.29 5.43 1.60
CA GLY A 63 0.23 6.05 2.92
C GLY A 63 0.13 4.99 4.01
N ILE A 64 0.83 5.15 5.12
CA ILE A 64 0.77 4.23 6.27
C ILE A 64 0.46 4.99 7.57
N PRO A 65 -0.11 4.35 8.61
CA PRO A 65 -0.47 5.01 9.84
C PRO A 65 0.74 4.95 10.78
N GLY A 66 1.82 5.64 10.42
CA GLY A 66 3.12 5.49 11.06
C GLY A 66 4.27 6.16 10.31
N ALA A 67 5.47 6.19 10.90
CA ALA A 67 6.65 6.82 10.31
C ALA A 67 7.66 5.79 9.78
N ILE A 68 8.33 6.12 8.66
CA ILE A 68 9.47 5.36 8.12
C ILE A 68 10.79 6.00 8.56
N SER A 69 11.76 5.19 8.95
CA SER A 69 13.12 5.65 9.19
C SER A 69 13.81 6.02 7.88
N ALA A 70 14.24 7.27 7.73
CA ALA A 70 15.08 7.68 6.60
C ALA A 70 16.42 6.93 6.54
N LYS A 71 16.91 6.40 7.67
CA LYS A 71 18.19 5.68 7.76
C LYS A 71 18.08 4.23 7.29
N THR A 72 17.02 3.53 7.68
CA THR A 72 16.89 2.08 7.44
C THR A 72 15.83 1.73 6.38
N GLY A 73 14.87 2.62 6.14
CA GLY A 73 13.68 2.34 5.34
C GLY A 73 12.66 1.45 6.06
N LEU A 74 12.84 1.20 7.37
CA LEU A 74 11.92 0.40 8.16
C LEU A 74 10.86 1.29 8.82
N VAL A 75 9.67 0.73 9.03
CA VAL A 75 8.63 1.36 9.85
C VAL A 75 9.16 1.53 11.28
N MET A 76 9.25 2.77 11.76
CA MET A 76 9.71 3.12 13.11
C MET A 76 8.58 3.04 14.14
N THR A 77 7.43 3.61 13.81
CA THR A 77 6.26 3.67 14.68
C THR A 77 5.03 3.44 13.83
N SER A 78 4.03 2.75 14.39
CA SER A 78 2.71 2.64 13.77
C SER A 78 1.68 2.19 14.80
N ASN A 79 0.43 2.63 14.62
CA ASN A 79 -0.70 2.08 15.36
C ASN A 79 -0.96 0.60 14.99
N ALA A 80 -0.52 0.17 13.80
CA ALA A 80 -0.43 -1.22 13.42
C ALA A 80 0.95 -1.77 13.82
N THR A 81 1.09 -2.18 15.08
CA THR A 81 2.40 -2.52 15.70
C THR A 81 3.16 -3.64 14.99
N TRP A 82 2.45 -4.56 14.30
CA TRP A 82 3.06 -5.63 13.50
C TRP A 82 3.82 -5.12 12.26
N LEU A 83 3.67 -3.84 11.90
CA LEU A 83 4.45 -3.19 10.85
C LEU A 83 5.82 -2.72 11.36
N VAL A 84 5.97 -2.46 12.66
CA VAL A 84 7.20 -1.88 13.22
C VAL A 84 8.41 -2.79 12.96
N GLY A 85 9.50 -2.18 12.50
CA GLY A 85 10.73 -2.88 12.13
C GLY A 85 10.69 -3.58 10.77
N LYS A 86 9.61 -3.44 10.00
CA LYS A 86 9.45 -4.07 8.68
C LYS A 86 9.74 -3.11 7.54
N ALA A 87 10.23 -3.66 6.42
CA ALA A 87 10.49 -2.94 5.17
C ALA A 87 9.27 -3.04 4.22
N LEU A 88 8.14 -2.47 4.66
CA LEU A 88 6.84 -2.67 4.01
C LEU A 88 6.84 -2.26 2.52
N ASP A 89 7.55 -1.20 2.16
CA ASP A 89 7.70 -0.76 0.77
C ASP A 89 8.34 -1.83 -0.09
N ARG A 90 9.47 -2.38 0.37
CA ARG A 90 10.25 -3.40 -0.34
C ARG A 90 9.51 -4.71 -0.46
N ASP A 91 8.82 -5.13 0.61
CA ASP A 91 8.09 -6.39 0.62
C ASP A 91 6.85 -6.32 -0.27
N VAL A 92 6.15 -5.18 -0.29
CA VAL A 92 5.03 -4.94 -1.23
C VAL A 92 5.54 -4.77 -2.66
N GLU A 93 6.68 -4.11 -2.88
CA GLU A 93 7.32 -3.99 -4.20
C GLU A 93 7.70 -5.37 -4.75
N ALA A 94 8.31 -6.23 -3.93
CA ALA A 94 8.63 -7.61 -4.29
C ALA A 94 7.37 -8.42 -4.61
N ALA A 95 6.32 -8.28 -3.79
CA ALA A 95 5.04 -8.94 -4.04
C ALA A 95 4.34 -8.44 -5.31
N LEU A 96 4.49 -7.17 -5.68
CA LEU A 96 3.85 -6.57 -6.85
C LEU A 96 4.65 -6.67 -8.14
N GLY A 97 5.97 -6.80 -8.06
CA GLY A 97 6.88 -6.59 -9.19
C GLY A 97 6.82 -5.16 -9.74
N ARG A 98 6.47 -4.18 -8.89
CA ARG A 98 6.25 -2.78 -9.27
C ARG A 98 6.83 -1.86 -8.23
N LYS A 99 7.39 -0.73 -8.66
CA LYS A 99 7.94 0.27 -7.75
C LYS A 99 6.89 0.79 -6.77
N VAL A 100 7.19 0.72 -5.49
CA VAL A 100 6.35 1.25 -4.40
C VAL A 100 7.07 2.41 -3.73
N ARG A 101 6.34 3.48 -3.39
CA ARG A 101 6.82 4.57 -2.54
C ARG A 101 5.90 4.72 -1.35
N ILE A 102 6.47 4.78 -0.14
CA ILE A 102 5.72 5.03 1.09
C ILE A 102 5.88 6.49 1.52
N GLU A 103 4.79 7.09 1.98
CA GLU A 103 4.76 8.37 2.70
C GLU A 103 3.96 8.22 4.02
N ASN A 104 4.21 9.12 4.97
CA ASN A 104 3.44 9.31 6.22
C ASN A 104 2.75 10.68 6.13
#